data_AF-A0A957VK71-F1
#
_entry.id   AF-A0A957VK71-F1
#
_cell.length_a   1.000
_cell.length_b   1.000
_cell.length_c   1.000
_cell.angle_alpha   90.00
_cell.angle_beta   90.00
_cell.angle_gamma   90.00
#
_symmetry.space_group_name_H-M   'P 1'
#
loop_
_entity.id
_entity.type
_entity.pdbx_description
1 polymer ?
#
loop_
_entity_poly.entity_id
_entity_poly.type
_entity_poly.pdbx_seq_one_letter_code
_entity_poly.pdbx_strand_id
1 'polypeptide(L)' 'MVLQTIDGSVELLRRTGSHSADLKNRVTSPGGTTAAGLYELEKAAMRAVLSRAIFAAYRRSQELGDLSEKKSE' A
#
# COMPACT_ATOMS: atom_id res chain seq x y z
N MET A 1 -8.24 17.15 2.74
CA MET A 1 -9.08 15.97 2.42
C MET A 1 -8.23 14.69 2.29
N VAL A 2 -7.32 14.57 1.31
CA VAL A 2 -6.53 13.33 1.07
C VAL A 2 -5.72 12.86 2.29
N LEU A 3 -4.97 13.75 2.95
CA LEU A 3 -4.17 13.39 4.13
C LEU A 3 -5.04 12.81 5.26
N GLN A 4 -6.17 13.45 5.55
CA GLN A 4 -7.12 12.99 6.56
C GLN A 4 -7.74 11.64 6.21
N THR A 5 -8.03 11.38 4.93
CA THR A 5 -8.56 10.09 4.48
C THR A 5 -7.55 8.96 4.71
N ILE A 6 -6.27 9.20 4.44
CA ILE A 6 -5.21 8.21 4.68
C ILE A 6 -5.05 7.97 6.17
N ASP A 7 -4.90 9.04 6.96
CA ASP A 7 -4.69 8.96 8.40
C ASP A 7 -5.86 8.24 9.11
N GLY A 8 -7.10 8.66 8.82
CA GLY A 8 -8.29 8.02 9.36
C GLY A 8 -8.43 6.55 8.97
N SER A 9 -8.02 6.17 7.75
CA SER A 9 -8.04 4.76 7.31
C SER A 9 -7.02 3.91 8.08
N VAL A 10 -5.81 4.44 8.31
CA VAL A 10 -4.76 3.77 9.08
C VAL A 10 -5.19 3.63 10.54
N GLU A 11 -5.74 4.69 11.14
CA GLU A 11 -6.22 4.66 12.51
C GLU A 11 -7.36 3.64 12.69
N LEU A 12 -8.30 3.58 11.75
CA LEU A 12 -9.38 2.59 11.78
C LEU A 12 -8.85 1.15 11.71
N LEU A 13 -7.85 0.89 10.85
CA LEU A 13 -7.20 -0.42 10.79
C LEU A 13 -6.53 -0.79 12.12
N ARG A 14 -5.78 0.14 12.72
CA ARG A 14 -5.10 -0.08 14.00
C ARG A 14 -6.08 -0.36 15.14
N ARG A 15 -7.17 0.41 15.21
CA ARG A 15 -8.18 0.27 16.28
C ARG A 15 -8.98 -1.02 16.19
N THR A 16 -9.35 -1.42 14.98
CA THR A 16 -10.26 -2.57 14.78
C THR A 16 -9.55 -3.92 14.80
N GLY A 17 -8.24 -3.95 14.52
CA GLY A 17 -7.48 -5.20 14.34
C GLY A 17 -8.01 -6.09 13.22
N SER A 18 -8.94 -5.59 12.40
CA SER A 18 -9.57 -6.34 11.32
C SER A 18 -8.66 -6.42 10.10
N HIS A 19 -8.87 -7.42 9.24
CA HIS A 19 -8.12 -7.51 8.01
C HIS A 19 -8.50 -6.34 7.07
N SER A 20 -7.53 -5.79 6.36
CA SER A 20 -7.75 -4.60 5.51
C SER A 20 -8.76 -4.83 4.39
N ALA A 21 -8.84 -6.07 3.89
CA ALA A 21 -9.87 -6.46 2.92
C ALA A 21 -11.30 -6.32 3.47
N ASP A 22 -11.50 -6.58 4.77
CA ASP A 22 -12.83 -6.51 5.39
C ASP A 22 -13.29 -5.05 5.50
N LEU A 23 -12.41 -4.17 5.96
CA LEU A 23 -12.72 -2.74 6.05
C LEU A 23 -12.98 -2.12 4.66
N LYS A 24 -12.18 -2.51 3.66
CA LYS A 24 -12.43 -2.12 2.26
C LYS A 24 -13.82 -2.58 1.80
N ASN A 25 -14.20 -3.82 2.10
CA ASN A 25 -15.52 -4.35 1.73
C ASN A 25 -16.67 -3.59 2.41
N ARG A 26 -16.51 -3.17 3.68
CA ARG A 26 -17.53 -2.38 4.42
C ARG A 26 -17.87 -1.04 3.76
N VAL A 27 -16.95 -0.45 3.00
CA VAL A 27 -17.15 0.85 2.32
C VAL A 27 -17.38 0.71 0.81
N THR A 28 -17.57 -0.52 0.33
CA THR A 28 -17.76 -0.82 -1.10
C THR A 28 -19.13 -1.44 -1.31
N SER A 29 -20.12 -0.61 -1.65
CA SER A 29 -21.42 -1.10 -2.09
C SER A 29 -21.38 -1.63 -3.53
N PRO A 30 -22.18 -2.67 -3.87
CA PRO A 30 -22.33 -3.13 -5.24
C PRO A 30 -22.78 -1.99 -6.17
N GLY A 31 -22.03 -1.76 -7.27
CA GLY A 31 -22.31 -0.68 -8.22
C GLY A 31 -22.05 0.74 -7.72
N GLY A 32 -21.49 0.90 -6.51
CA GLY A 32 -21.22 2.22 -5.92
C GLY A 32 -19.98 2.92 -6.49
N THR A 33 -19.79 4.18 -6.08
CA THR A 33 -18.65 5.01 -6.51
C THR A 33 -17.31 4.44 -6.06
N THR A 34 -17.23 3.89 -4.83
CA THR A 34 -16.03 3.20 -4.34
C THR A 34 -15.68 1.99 -5.21
N ALA A 35 -16.68 1.23 -5.65
CA ALA A 35 -16.46 0.06 -6.50
C ALA A 35 -15.90 0.47 -7.88
N ALA A 36 -16.43 1.54 -8.47
CA ALA A 36 -15.90 2.11 -9.72
C ALA A 36 -14.45 2.62 -9.57
N GLY A 37 -14.14 3.29 -8.46
CA GLY A 37 -12.77 3.71 -8.17
C GLY A 37 -11.81 2.54 -7.99
N LEU A 38 -12.22 1.52 -7.23
CA LEU A 38 -11.44 0.28 -7.06
C LEU A 38 -11.20 -0.41 -8.40
N TYR A 39 -12.20 -0.45 -9.29
CA TYR A 39 -12.06 -1.06 -10.62
C TYR A 39 -10.92 -0.43 -11.43
N GLU A 40 -10.82 0.90 -11.49
CA GLU A 40 -9.72 1.57 -12.20
C GLU A 40 -8.36 1.32 -11.54
N LEU A 41 -8.31 1.26 -10.20
CA LEU A 41 -7.07 0.93 -9.48
C LEU A 41 -6.60 -0.51 -9.76
N GLU A 42 -7.51 -1.47 -9.83
CA GLU A 42 -7.17 -2.87 -10.17
C GLU A 42 -6.75 -2.99 -11.64
N LYS A 43 -7.43 -2.29 -12.55
CA LYS A 43 -7.09 -2.24 -13.98
C LYS A 43 -5.68 -1.68 -14.21
N ALA A 44 -5.27 -0.72 -13.39
CA ALA A 44 -3.91 -0.17 -13.37
C ALA A 44 -2.88 -1.07 -12.64
N ALA A 45 -3.27 -2.26 -12.18
CA ALA A 45 -2.44 -3.20 -11.43
C ALA A 45 -1.78 -2.60 -10.17
N MET A 46 -2.48 -1.69 -9.48
CA MET A 46 -1.94 -0.91 -8.36
C MET A 46 -1.27 -1.76 -7.28
N ARG A 47 -1.89 -2.88 -6.88
CA ARG A 47 -1.33 -3.80 -5.88
C ARG A 47 0.04 -4.36 -6.30
N ALA A 48 0.15 -4.80 -7.55
CA ALA A 48 1.40 -5.33 -8.08
C ALA A 48 2.47 -4.25 -8.23
N VAL A 49 2.08 -3.02 -8.57
CA VAL A 49 3.00 -1.88 -8.65
C VAL A 49 3.57 -1.55 -7.26
N LEU A 50 2.73 -1.43 -6.23
CA LEU A 50 3.18 -1.16 -4.87
C LEU A 50 4.12 -2.24 -4.33
N SER A 51 3.78 -3.53 -4.52
CA SER A 51 4.64 -4.63 -4.09
C SER A 51 6.01 -4.59 -4.76
N ARG A 52 6.05 -4.32 -6.07
CA ARG A 52 7.31 -4.20 -6.82
C ARG A 52 8.13 -2.99 -6.37
N ALA A 53 7.49 -1.85 -6.10
CA ALA A 53 8.15 -0.65 -5.63
C ALA A 53 8.85 -0.88 -4.27
N ILE A 54 8.15 -1.50 -3.31
CA ILE A 54 8.72 -1.83 -2.00
C ILE A 54 9.90 -2.81 -2.15
N PHE A 55 9.74 -3.84 -2.98
CA PHE A 55 10.82 -4.81 -3.20
C PHE A 55 12.04 -4.18 -3.88
N ALA A 56 11.83 -3.30 -4.85
CA ALA A 56 12.91 -2.55 -5.51
C ALA A 56 13.66 -1.66 -4.49
N ALA A 57 12.94 -0.96 -3.62
CA ALA A 57 13.53 -0.16 -2.55
C ALA A 57 14.34 -1.02 -1.57
N TYR A 58 13.81 -2.18 -1.17
CA TYR A 58 14.51 -3.14 -0.32
C TYR A 58 15.81 -3.66 -0.95
N ARG A 59 15.78 -4.04 -2.23
CA ARG A 59 16.99 -4.47 -2.97
C ARG A 59 18.03 -3.36 -3.05
N ARG A 60 17.60 -2.14 -3.38
CA ARG A 60 18.50 -0.99 -3.44
C ARG A 60 19.15 -0.71 -2.09
N SER A 61 18.41 -0.88 -0.99
CA SER A 61 18.94 -0.70 0.36
C SER A 61 20.06 -1.70 0.66
N GLN A 62 19.94 -2.97 0.24
CA GLN A 62 20.98 -3.97 0.42
C GLN A 62 22.23 -3.65 -0.42
N GLU A 63 22.05 -3.31 -1.69
CA GLU A 63 23.17 -2.92 -2.57
C GLU A 63 23.98 -1.76 -1.96
N LEU A 64 23.29 -0.76 -1.39
CA LEU A 64 23.93 0.37 -0.73
C LEU A 64 24.62 -0.03 0.58
N GLY A 65 24.07 -0.99 1.33
CA GLY A 65 24.71 -1.57 2.52
C GLY A 65 25.99 -2.31 2.19
N ASP A 66 25.93 -3.24 1.23
CA ASP A 66 27.09 -4.02 0.77
C ASP A 66 28.21 -3.13 0.19
N LEU A 67 27.83 -2.07 -0.53
CA LEU A 67 28.78 -1.05 -1.03
C LEU A 67 29.41 -0.23 0.10
N SER A 68 28.70 -0.02 1.21
CA SER A 68 29.23 0.67 2.38
C SER A 68 30.29 -0.19 3.09
N GLU A 69 30.05 -1.51 3.21
CA GLU A 69 30.98 -2.43 3.86
C GLU A 69 32.27 -2.60 3.04
N LYS A 70 32.16 -2.76 1.71
CA LYS A 70 33.33 -2.88 0.80
C LYS A 70 34.19 -1.62 0.68
N LYS A 71 33.70 -0.46 1.13
CA LYS A 71 34.46 0.81 1.12
C LYS A 71 35.20 1.05 2.44
N SER A 72 34.89 0.27 3.47
CA SER A 72 35.54 0.33 4.79
C SER A 72 36.63 -0.73 4.99
N GLU A 73 36.80 -1.64 4.04
CA GLU A 73 37.97 -2.52 3.87
C GLU A 73 38.99 -1.88 2.91
#